data_AF-A0A1J3H0X5-F1
#
_entry.id   AF-A0A1J3H0X5-F1
#
_cell.length_a   1.000
_cell.length_b   1.000
_cell.length_c   1.000
_cell.angle_alpha   90.00
_cell.angle_beta   90.00
_cell.angle_gamma   90.00
#
_symmetry.space_group_name_H-M   'P 1'
#
loop_
_entity.id
_entity.type
_entity.pdbx_description
1 polymer ?
#
loop_
_entity_poly.entity_id
_entity_poly.type
_entity_poly.pdbx_seq_one_letter_code
_entity_poly.pdbx_strand_id
1 'polypeptide(L)'
;ANSPKRRRYTDPYSGIAYTNLFDIMLDSVDSAVKSLGLPKIPVVVSEIGWPTSGDPGEVAANLENARVFNQRLIEHLRRGWNKVPVYIFALFDEDQKTGAAVEKHWGLLFGNGSRK
;
A
#
# COMPACT_ATOMS: atom_id res chain seq x y z
N ALA A 1 17.44 -21.35 5.77
CA ALA A 1 17.14 -21.33 4.32
C ALA A 1 15.74 -21.91 4.10
N ASN A 2 14.74 -21.04 3.93
CA ASN A 2 13.41 -21.33 3.38
C ASN A 2 12.67 -20.00 3.24
N SER A 3 13.08 -19.18 2.26
CA SER A 3 12.31 -18.00 1.90
C SER A 3 11.02 -18.49 1.23
N PRO A 4 9.82 -18.08 1.67
CA PRO A 4 8.59 -18.45 0.99
C PRO A 4 8.70 -18.05 -0.48
N LYS A 5 8.40 -18.98 -1.39
CA LYS A 5 8.38 -18.71 -2.84
C LYS A 5 7.44 -17.51 -3.06
N ARG A 6 7.97 -16.40 -3.62
CA ARG A 6 7.15 -15.26 -4.01
C ARG A 6 6.06 -15.77 -4.96
N ARG A 7 4.80 -15.66 -4.54
CA ARG A 7 3.67 -15.99 -5.41
C ARG A 7 3.65 -14.99 -6.56
N ARG A 8 3.61 -15.53 -7.78
CA ARG A 8 3.52 -14.76 -9.02
C ARG A 8 2.11 -14.92 -9.56
N TYR A 9 1.45 -13.81 -9.86
CA TYR A 9 0.18 -13.79 -10.58
C TYR A 9 0.45 -13.31 -12.00
N THR A 10 -0.03 -14.02 -13.02
CA THR A 10 0.06 -13.58 -14.41
C THR A 10 -1.34 -13.21 -14.85
N ASP A 11 -1.53 -11.96 -15.27
CA ASP A 11 -2.80 -11.52 -15.83
C ASP A 11 -3.03 -12.26 -17.16
N PRO A 12 -4.15 -13.02 -17.30
CA PRO A 12 -4.42 -13.78 -18.51
C PRO A 12 -4.67 -12.92 -19.75
N TYR A 13 -4.99 -11.63 -19.60
CA TYR A 13 -5.30 -10.73 -20.72
C TYR A 13 -4.07 -10.01 -21.26
N SER A 14 -3.27 -9.38 -20.39
CA SER A 14 -2.05 -8.67 -20.80
C SER A 14 -0.80 -9.55 -20.84
N GLY A 15 -0.80 -10.69 -20.16
CA GLY A 15 0.38 -11.54 -19.96
C GLY A 15 1.40 -10.97 -18.95
N ILE A 16 1.12 -9.82 -18.33
CA ILE A 16 2.01 -9.21 -17.35
C ILE A 16 2.03 -10.06 -16.07
N ALA A 17 3.24 -10.28 -15.54
CA ALA A 17 3.45 -11.05 -14.33
C ALA A 17 3.76 -10.14 -13.12
N TYR A 18 2.88 -10.21 -12.12
CA TYR A 18 2.94 -9.45 -10.88
C TYR A 18 3.45 -10.30 -9.72
N THR A 19 4.17 -9.66 -8.79
CA THR A 19 4.69 -10.33 -7.58
C THR A 19 4.25 -9.67 -6.28
N ASN A 20 3.44 -8.61 -6.36
CA ASN A 20 2.86 -7.90 -5.24
C ASN A 20 1.51 -7.28 -5.68
N LEU A 21 0.65 -6.96 -4.72
CA LEU A 21 -0.68 -6.42 -4.98
C LEU A 21 -0.65 -4.94 -5.39
N PHE A 22 0.37 -4.19 -4.96
CA PHE A 22 0.53 -2.78 -5.31
C PHE A 22 0.60 -2.57 -6.83
N ASP A 23 1.46 -3.32 -7.52
CA ASP A 23 1.60 -3.23 -8.97
C ASP A 23 0.31 -3.65 -9.70
N ILE A 24 -0.40 -4.67 -9.19
CA ILE A 24 -1.69 -5.12 -9.75
C ILE A 24 -2.71 -4.00 -9.66
N MET A 25 -2.86 -3.37 -8.48
CA MET A 25 -3.84 -2.30 -8.27
C MET A 25 -3.50 -1.06 -9.09
N LEU A 26 -2.22 -0.68 -9.15
CA LEU A 26 -1.77 0.48 -9.94
C LEU A 26 -2.05 0.28 -11.44
N ASP A 27 -1.67 -0.87 -11.99
CA ASP A 27 -1.90 -1.18 -13.40
C ASP A 27 -3.39 -1.33 -13.73
N SER A 28 -4.20 -1.83 -12.78
CA SER A 28 -5.66 -1.92 -12.94
C SER A 28 -6.29 -0.54 -13.12
N VAL A 29 -5.90 0.45 -12.30
CA VAL A 29 -6.41 1.83 -12.42
C VAL A 29 -5.91 2.48 -13.71
N ASP A 30 -4.61 2.35 -14.02
CA ASP A 30 -4.03 2.90 -15.25
C ASP A 30 -4.69 2.30 -16.52
N SER A 31 -4.94 0.99 -16.53
CA SER A 31 -5.65 0.30 -17.61
C SER A 31 -7.09 0.78 -17.76
N ALA A 32 -7.80 1.04 -16.66
CA ALA A 32 -9.15 1.58 -16.70
C ALA A 32 -9.18 3.03 -17.25
N VAL A 33 -8.23 3.87 -16.86
CA VAL A 33 -8.11 5.24 -17.41
C VAL A 33 -7.83 5.20 -18.91
N LYS A 34 -6.95 4.30 -19.36
CA LYS A 34 -6.66 4.10 -20.79
C LYS A 34 -7.87 3.59 -21.58
N SER A 35 -8.68 2.70 -21.02
CA SER A 35 -9.87 2.17 -21.71
C SER A 35 -10.95 3.23 -21.93
N LEU A 36 -10.97 4.30 -21.12
CA LEU A 36 -11.80 5.49 -21.33
C LEU A 36 -11.28 6.43 -22.43
N GLY A 37 -10.18 6.08 -23.12
CA GLY A 37 -9.58 6.92 -24.16
C GLY A 37 -8.72 8.05 -23.62
N LEU A 38 -8.26 7.97 -22.36
CA LEU A 38 -7.50 9.01 -21.67
C LEU A 38 -6.04 8.59 -21.34
N PRO A 39 -5.24 8.07 -22.30
CA PRO A 39 -3.95 7.45 -22.01
C PRO A 39 -2.85 8.40 -21.51
N LYS A 40 -3.11 9.71 -21.47
CA LYS A 40 -2.15 10.74 -21.03
C LYS A 40 -2.41 11.23 -19.61
N ILE A 41 -3.48 10.78 -18.95
CA ILE A 41 -3.76 11.17 -17.56
C ILE A 41 -2.86 10.34 -16.63
N PRO A 42 -1.95 10.97 -15.87
CA PRO A 42 -1.09 10.25 -14.95
C PRO A 42 -1.87 9.77 -13.72
N VAL A 43 -1.53 8.58 -13.23
CA VAL A 43 -2.03 8.06 -11.97
C VAL A 43 -1.11 8.51 -10.83
N VAL A 44 -1.72 8.94 -9.73
CA VAL A 44 -1.06 9.25 -8.45
C VAL A 44 -1.67 8.36 -7.38
N VAL A 45 -0.83 7.75 -6.54
CA VAL A 45 -1.31 7.01 -5.36
C VAL A 45 -1.39 8.00 -4.20
N SER A 46 -2.59 8.55 -3.98
CA SER A 46 -2.81 9.59 -2.96
C SER A 46 -2.73 9.06 -1.53
N GLU A 47 -3.04 7.78 -1.31
CA GLU A 47 -3.05 7.17 0.02
C GLU A 47 -2.66 5.69 -0.11
N ILE A 48 -1.66 5.29 0.67
CA ILE A 48 -1.29 3.88 0.85
C ILE A 48 -0.60 3.72 2.20
N GLY A 49 -0.89 2.65 2.92
CA GLY A 49 -0.30 2.40 4.23
C GLY A 49 -0.70 1.05 4.77
N TRP A 50 -0.47 0.87 6.06
CA TRP A 50 -0.95 -0.31 6.79
C TRP A 50 -1.11 0.03 8.28
N PRO A 51 -2.22 -0.37 8.92
CA PRO A 51 -2.50 0.02 10.30
C PRO A 51 -1.65 -0.76 11.31
N THR A 52 -1.27 -0.12 12.41
CA THR A 52 -0.44 -0.70 13.47
C THR A 52 -1.23 -1.38 14.57
N SER A 53 -2.55 -1.20 14.61
CA SER A 53 -3.47 -1.80 15.60
C SER A 53 -4.91 -1.77 15.08
N GLY A 54 -5.79 -2.55 15.69
CA GLY A 54 -7.19 -2.71 15.35
C GLY A 54 -7.93 -3.53 16.40
N ASP A 55 -9.17 -3.94 16.09
CA ASP A 55 -9.98 -4.80 16.94
C ASP A 55 -9.38 -6.23 17.05
N PRO A 56 -9.77 -7.05 18.04
CA PRO A 56 -9.19 -8.40 18.24
C PRO A 56 -9.23 -9.34 17.03
N GLY A 57 -10.17 -9.13 16.09
CA GLY A 57 -10.26 -9.90 14.84
C GLY A 57 -9.31 -9.41 13.73
N GLU A 58 -8.76 -8.20 13.85
CA GLU A 58 -7.95 -7.55 12.83
C GLU A 58 -6.46 -7.88 13.02
N VAL A 59 -6.13 -9.16 13.12
CA VAL A 59 -4.77 -9.65 13.45
C VAL A 59 -3.67 -9.18 12.49
N ALA A 60 -4.05 -8.78 11.27
CA ALA A 60 -3.13 -8.23 10.28
C ALA A 60 -2.73 -6.78 10.59
N ALA A 61 -3.52 -6.04 11.37
CA ALA A 61 -3.24 -4.70 11.85
C ALA A 61 -2.33 -4.77 13.08
N ASN A 62 -1.04 -4.76 12.85
CA ASN A 62 -0.03 -4.81 13.90
C ASN A 62 1.22 -4.06 13.48
N LEU A 63 2.02 -3.66 14.47
CA LEU A 63 3.21 -2.83 14.29
C LEU A 63 4.23 -3.47 13.31
N GLU A 64 4.44 -4.77 13.40
CA GLU A 64 5.42 -5.46 12.55
C GLU A 64 5.00 -5.49 11.08
N ASN A 65 3.73 -5.81 10.80
CA ASN A 65 3.20 -5.79 9.44
C ASN A 65 3.25 -4.38 8.84
N ALA A 66 2.91 -3.36 9.62
CA ALA A 66 2.95 -1.98 9.16
C ALA A 66 4.38 -1.52 8.83
N ARG A 67 5.34 -1.85 9.69
CA ARG A 67 6.76 -1.59 9.46
C ARG A 67 7.24 -2.28 8.19
N VAL A 68 6.94 -3.58 8.04
CA VAL A 68 7.34 -4.36 6.86
C VAL A 68 6.72 -3.81 5.59
N PHE A 69 5.42 -3.46 5.62
CA PHE A 69 4.71 -2.91 4.47
C PHE A 69 5.34 -1.59 4.01
N ASN A 70 5.45 -0.62 4.92
CA ASN A 70 5.96 0.72 4.58
C ASN A 70 7.44 0.67 4.11
N GLN A 71 8.28 -0.16 4.75
CA GLN A 71 9.66 -0.35 4.32
C GLN A 71 9.75 -0.98 2.93
N ARG A 72 9.00 -2.07 2.67
CA ARG A 72 8.99 -2.74 1.37
C ARG A 72 8.41 -1.88 0.27
N LEU A 73 7.41 -1.05 0.55
CA LEU A 73 6.87 -0.07 -0.39
C LEU A 73 7.97 0.91 -0.82
N ILE A 74 8.69 1.49 0.15
CA ILE A 74 9.80 2.42 -0.15
C ILE A 74 10.90 1.73 -0.97
N GLU A 75 11.28 0.50 -0.59
CA GLU A 75 12.26 -0.29 -1.34
C GLU A 75 11.79 -0.60 -2.76
N HIS A 76 10.52 -0.95 -2.94
CA HIS A 76 9.91 -1.21 -4.24
C HIS A 76 9.97 0.02 -5.15
N LEU A 77 9.54 1.18 -4.64
CA LEU A 77 9.53 2.45 -5.38
C LEU A 77 10.94 2.89 -5.78
N ARG A 78 11.96 2.66 -4.93
CA ARG A 78 13.36 2.97 -5.24
C ARG A 78 13.94 2.14 -6.38
N ARG A 79 13.40 0.94 -6.63
CA ARG A 79 13.87 0.04 -7.71
C ARG A 79 13.37 0.48 -9.09
N GLY A 80 12.47 1.47 -9.17
CA GLY A 80 12.16 2.18 -10.41
C GLY A 80 11.11 1.52 -11.31
N TRP A 81 10.39 0.51 -10.83
CA TRP A 81 9.19 0.03 -11.54
C TRP A 81 8.08 1.08 -11.36
N ASN A 82 7.68 1.76 -12.44
CA ASN A 82 6.64 2.79 -12.48
C ASN A 82 6.86 3.96 -11.49
N LYS A 83 7.54 5.02 -11.95
CA LYS A 83 7.78 6.29 -11.22
C LYS A 83 6.50 7.10 -11.02
N VAL A 84 5.49 6.53 -10.37
CA VAL A 84 4.28 7.24 -9.96
C VAL A 84 4.53 7.93 -8.62
N PRO A 85 4.02 9.15 -8.40
CA PRO A 85 4.00 9.75 -7.07
C PRO A 85 3.15 8.91 -6.12
N VAL A 86 3.68 8.65 -4.92
CA VAL A 86 3.04 7.85 -3.88
C VAL A 86 3.12 8.57 -2.55
N TYR A 87 1.99 8.66 -1.85
CA TYR A 87 1.86 9.30 -0.55
C TYR A 87 1.49 8.27 0.50
N ILE A 88 2.33 8.14 1.53
CA ILE A 88 2.07 7.23 2.64
C ILE A 88 1.00 7.84 3.55
N PHE A 89 -0.05 7.07 3.79
CA PHE A 89 -1.08 7.39 4.76
C PHE A 89 -0.76 6.68 6.08
N ALA A 90 -0.49 7.38 7.20
CA ALA A 90 -0.41 8.83 7.38
C ALA A 90 0.79 9.21 8.26
N LEU A 91 1.00 10.51 8.52
CA LEU A 91 2.10 10.95 9.38
C LEU A 91 1.85 10.59 10.85
N PHE A 92 0.66 10.83 11.37
CA PHE A 92 0.28 10.60 12.77
C PHE A 92 -0.93 9.67 12.86
N ASP A 93 -1.08 9.02 14.02
CA ASP A 93 -2.36 8.45 14.42
C ASP A 93 -3.40 9.54 14.66
N GLU A 94 -4.60 9.31 14.14
CA GLU A 94 -5.73 10.25 14.20
C GLU A 94 -6.83 9.66 15.10
N ASP A 95 -6.74 9.93 16.40
CA ASP A 95 -7.57 9.33 17.46
C ASP A 95 -9.07 9.67 17.37
N GLN A 96 -9.41 10.76 16.68
CA GLN A 96 -10.78 11.20 16.43
C GLN A 96 -11.43 10.58 15.20
N LYS A 97 -10.72 9.72 14.43
CA LYS A 97 -11.35 9.02 13.29
C LYS A 97 -12.48 8.11 13.77
N THR A 98 -13.60 8.18 13.06
CA THR A 98 -14.78 7.35 13.28
C THR A 98 -14.74 6.10 12.41
N GLY A 99 -15.46 5.05 12.79
CA GLY A 99 -15.56 3.82 12.01
C GLY A 99 -14.81 2.66 12.68
N ALA A 100 -14.16 1.82 11.87
CA ALA A 100 -13.40 0.67 12.34
C ALA A 100 -12.23 1.08 13.24
N ALA A 101 -11.85 0.22 14.19
CA ALA A 101 -10.76 0.52 15.13
C ALA A 101 -9.43 0.83 14.43
N VAL A 102 -9.11 0.14 13.33
CA VAL A 102 -7.91 0.39 12.52
C VAL A 102 -7.76 1.84 12.05
N GLU A 103 -8.86 2.57 11.86
CA GLU A 103 -8.83 3.93 11.32
C GLU A 103 -7.98 4.87 12.15
N LYS A 104 -7.84 4.62 13.46
CA LYS A 104 -7.07 5.46 14.37
C LYS A 104 -5.57 5.15 14.37
N HIS A 105 -5.11 4.16 13.60
CA HIS A 105 -3.80 3.53 13.79
C HIS A 105 -2.92 3.44 12.52
N TRP A 106 -3.11 4.34 11.54
CA TRP A 106 -2.34 4.35 10.29
C TRP A 106 -1.05 5.19 10.34
N GLY A 107 -0.80 5.92 11.43
CA GLY A 107 0.32 6.83 11.53
C GLY A 107 1.69 6.14 11.50
N LEU A 108 2.66 6.77 10.84
CA LEU A 108 4.09 6.47 11.02
C LEU A 108 4.58 6.87 12.42
N LEU A 109 3.91 7.85 13.04
CA LEU A 109 4.15 8.35 14.39
C LEU A 109 2.88 8.16 15.24
N PHE A 110 3.06 8.08 16.55
CA PHE A 110 1.95 8.23 17.49
C PHE A 110 1.39 9.66 17.43
N GLY A 111 0.17 9.88 17.95
CA GLY A 111 -0.45 11.21 17.97
C GLY A 111 0.34 12.29 18.73
N ASN A 112 1.24 11.90 19.64
CA ASN A 112 2.16 12.80 20.33
C ASN A 112 3.48 13.06 19.56
N GLY A 113 3.62 12.52 18.35
CA GLY A 113 4.79 12.64 17.48
C GLY A 113 5.98 11.75 17.79
N SER A 114 5.88 10.88 18.80
CA SER A 114 6.89 9.85 19.02
C SER A 114 6.85 8.76 17.94
N ARG A 115 8.00 8.13 17.68
CA ARG A 115 8.14 7.09 16.65
C ARG A 115 7.44 5.81 17.09
N LYS A 116 6.84 5.13 16.12
CA LYS A 116 6.37 3.75 16.25
C LYS A 116 7.48 2.74 15.98
#